data_AF-F8IKE0-F1
#
_entry.id   AF-F8IKE0-F1
#
_cell.length_a   1.000
_cell.length_b   1.000
_cell.length_c   1.000
_cell.angle_alpha   90.00
_cell.angle_beta   90.00
_cell.angle_gamma   90.00
#
_symmetry.space_group_name_H-M   'P 1'
#
loop_
_entity.id
_entity.type
_entity.pdbx_description
1 polymer ?
#
loop_
_entity_poly.entity_id
_entity_poly.type
_entity_poly.pdbx_seq_one_letter_code
_entity_poly.pdbx_strand_id
1 'polypeptide(L)'
;MTLRPEDVFQHLADGKTRDEIAQMYGYKARRYLDQFMMRRGYQWSVERETYVERVTPKKKRRGQKVARVIEAFQAEPYGDPKRIAEALGFASAFEMAQYMQAHGYLWSNTARNYVAQDRTQDEVSPSTEADSPRQAVSNEGESASLPLGDALEILGMLVKHRAKLERLLLHTEQGATDVPRYTIPGLSVVKSLHISVELDRLLRSASQAWRMSQREILEAAVIEFLRKHGYDEVLHRLLTGRKQERTS
;
A
#
# COMPACT_ATOMS: atom_id res chain seq x y z
N MET A 1 -28.94 35.43 -1.85
CA MET A 1 -28.28 34.97 -0.61
C MET A 1 -27.79 33.54 -0.83
N THR A 2 -26.50 33.28 -0.63
CA THR A 2 -25.95 31.92 -0.70
C THR A 2 -26.08 31.26 0.67
N LEU A 3 -26.89 30.20 0.77
CA LEU A 3 -27.05 29.44 2.00
C LEU A 3 -25.70 28.80 2.40
N ARG A 4 -25.30 28.93 3.68
CA ARG A 4 -24.21 28.16 4.29
C ARG A 4 -24.78 27.16 5.31
N PRO A 5 -24.07 26.06 5.61
CA PRO A 5 -24.50 25.10 6.64
C PRO A 5 -24.66 25.74 8.02
N GLU A 6 -23.79 26.68 8.37
CA GLU A 6 -23.84 27.44 9.63
C GLU A 6 -25.18 28.14 9.83
N ASP A 7 -25.71 28.75 8.76
CA ASP A 7 -26.98 29.46 8.79
C ASP A 7 -28.16 28.50 9.06
N VAL A 8 -28.07 27.25 8.57
CA VAL A 8 -29.05 26.19 8.85
C VAL A 8 -29.00 25.77 10.32
N PHE A 9 -27.81 25.63 10.89
CA PHE A 9 -27.65 25.31 12.32
C PHE A 9 -28.18 26.42 13.22
N GLN A 10 -27.92 27.69 12.86
CA GLN A 10 -28.43 28.83 13.61
C GLN A 10 -29.96 28.88 13.60
N HIS A 11 -30.60 28.66 12.45
CA HIS A 11 -32.06 28.64 12.39
C HIS A 11 -32.69 27.43 13.09
N LEU A 12 -32.01 26.28 13.12
CA LEU A 12 -32.45 25.14 13.93
C LEU A 12 -32.32 25.44 15.43
N ALA A 13 -31.27 26.15 15.86
CA ALA A 13 -31.12 26.61 17.23
C ALA A 13 -32.17 27.68 17.62
N ASP A 14 -32.60 28.50 16.65
CA ASP A 14 -33.72 29.45 16.81
C ASP A 14 -35.10 28.75 16.88
N GLY A 15 -35.15 27.42 16.75
CA GLY A 15 -36.39 26.63 16.83
C GLY A 15 -37.20 26.55 15.53
N LYS A 16 -36.65 27.00 14.40
CA LYS A 16 -37.34 26.92 13.10
C LYS A 16 -37.35 25.49 12.57
N THR A 17 -38.45 25.11 11.94
CA THR A 17 -38.54 23.79 11.30
C THR A 17 -37.75 23.75 10.00
N ARG A 18 -37.31 22.56 9.58
CA ARG A 18 -36.64 22.36 8.28
C ARG A 18 -37.45 22.88 7.09
N ASP A 19 -38.77 22.77 7.17
CA ASP A 19 -39.68 23.24 6.11
C ASP A 19 -39.72 24.77 6.05
N GLU A 20 -39.72 25.46 7.20
CA GLU A 20 -39.60 26.92 7.28
C GLU A 20 -38.25 27.42 6.76
N ILE A 21 -37.16 26.75 7.14
CA ILE A 21 -35.81 27.07 6.64
C ILE A 21 -35.77 26.88 5.12
N ALA A 22 -36.35 25.79 4.60
CA ALA A 22 -36.41 25.57 3.16
C ALA A 22 -37.18 26.71 2.43
N GLN A 23 -38.33 27.14 2.96
CA GLN A 23 -39.11 28.23 2.38
C GLN A 23 -38.38 29.58 2.44
N MET A 24 -37.71 29.89 3.56
CA MET A 24 -36.96 31.13 3.75
C MET A 24 -35.86 31.33 2.71
N TYR A 25 -35.20 30.25 2.31
CA TYR A 25 -34.14 30.27 1.30
C TYR A 25 -34.63 29.95 -0.12
N GLY A 26 -35.95 29.92 -0.34
CA GLY A 26 -36.55 29.76 -1.66
C GLY A 26 -36.55 28.33 -2.22
N TYR A 27 -36.38 27.32 -1.36
CA TYR A 27 -36.51 25.93 -1.76
C TYR A 27 -37.97 25.50 -1.81
N LYS A 28 -38.33 24.75 -2.85
CA LYS A 28 -39.69 24.23 -3.06
C LYS A 28 -40.11 23.16 -2.04
N ALA A 29 -39.16 22.52 -1.36
CA ALA A 29 -39.39 21.45 -0.39
C ALA A 29 -38.16 21.25 0.51
N ARG A 30 -38.37 20.77 1.75
CA ARG A 30 -37.26 20.39 2.67
C ARG A 30 -36.24 19.42 2.08
N ARG A 31 -36.64 18.57 1.13
CA ARG A 31 -35.74 17.62 0.46
C ARG A 31 -34.55 18.32 -0.20
N TYR A 32 -34.73 19.54 -0.71
CA TYR A 32 -33.65 20.31 -1.33
C TYR A 32 -32.66 20.87 -0.30
N LEU A 33 -33.16 21.26 0.89
CA LEU A 33 -32.33 21.63 2.04
C LEU A 33 -31.52 20.42 2.54
N ASP A 34 -32.17 19.27 2.69
CA ASP A 34 -31.51 18.02 3.06
C ASP A 34 -30.42 17.65 2.06
N GLN A 35 -30.69 17.76 0.75
CA GLN A 35 -29.72 17.46 -0.29
C GLN A 35 -28.53 18.43 -0.26
N PHE A 36 -28.77 19.71 0.03
CA PHE A 36 -27.74 20.72 0.22
C PHE A 36 -26.81 20.36 1.40
N MET A 37 -27.38 19.92 2.53
CA MET A 37 -26.63 19.50 3.71
C MET A 37 -25.89 18.18 3.46
N MET A 38 -26.52 17.22 2.79
CA MET A 38 -25.90 15.94 2.40
C MET A 38 -24.69 16.10 1.47
N ARG A 39 -24.75 17.03 0.51
CA ARG A 39 -23.61 17.33 -0.37
C ARG A 39 -22.41 17.91 0.38
N ARG A 40 -22.64 18.48 1.57
CA ARG A 40 -21.61 19.02 2.46
C ARG A 40 -21.24 18.08 3.60
N GLY A 41 -21.69 16.83 3.53
CA GLY A 41 -21.29 15.79 4.48
C GLY A 41 -22.17 15.74 5.73
N TYR A 42 -23.32 16.39 5.77
CA TYR A 42 -24.23 16.36 6.91
C TYR A 42 -25.46 15.50 6.63
N GLN A 43 -25.95 14.77 7.64
CA GLN A 43 -27.17 13.97 7.55
C GLN A 43 -28.11 14.34 8.68
N TRP A 44 -29.41 14.40 8.40
CA TRP A 44 -30.42 14.64 9.42
C TRP A 44 -30.46 13.48 10.42
N SER A 45 -30.30 13.78 11.70
CA SER A 45 -30.59 12.85 12.79
C SER A 45 -31.99 13.12 13.31
N VAL A 46 -32.86 12.11 13.23
CA VAL A 46 -34.21 12.19 13.80
C VAL A 46 -34.17 12.28 15.32
N GLU A 47 -33.20 11.62 15.95
CA GLU A 47 -33.04 11.55 17.40
C GLU A 47 -32.62 12.89 18.03
N ARG A 48 -31.79 13.66 17.31
CA ARG A 48 -31.29 14.97 17.79
C ARG A 48 -32.00 16.16 17.13
N GLU A 49 -32.97 15.89 16.26
CA GLU A 49 -33.64 16.86 15.40
C GLU A 49 -32.68 17.90 14.78
N THR A 50 -31.49 17.44 14.41
CA THR A 50 -30.38 18.28 13.94
C THR A 50 -29.55 17.53 12.91
N TYR A 51 -28.85 18.26 12.06
CA TYR A 51 -27.88 17.68 11.13
C TYR A 51 -26.59 17.27 11.85
N VAL A 52 -26.13 16.04 11.65
CA VAL A 52 -24.87 15.51 12.18
C VAL A 52 -23.91 15.22 11.03
N GLU A 53 -22.61 15.38 11.28
CA GLU A 53 -21.58 15.05 10.30
C GLU A 53 -21.62 13.54 9.98
N ARG A 54 -21.63 13.23 8.69
CA ARG A 54 -21.73 11.87 8.19
C ARG A 54 -20.40 11.17 8.36
N VAL A 55 -20.23 10.47 9.48
CA VAL A 55 -19.16 9.50 9.66
C VAL A 55 -19.47 8.28 8.78
N THR A 56 -19.13 8.34 7.50
CA THR A 56 -19.14 7.12 6.68
C THR A 56 -17.98 6.24 7.14
N PRO A 57 -18.21 5.02 7.66
CA PRO A 57 -17.10 4.09 7.82
C PRO A 57 -16.53 3.88 6.42
N LYS A 58 -15.29 4.29 6.19
CA LYS A 58 -14.59 4.06 4.93
C LYS A 58 -14.57 2.56 4.71
N LYS A 59 -15.51 2.02 3.93
CA LYS A 59 -15.47 0.61 3.49
C LYS A 59 -14.15 0.46 2.75
N LYS A 60 -13.16 -0.17 3.39
CA LYS A 60 -11.92 -0.58 2.74
C LYS A 60 -12.35 -1.41 1.54
N ARG A 61 -12.12 -0.90 0.33
CA ARG A 61 -12.45 -1.62 -0.90
C ARG A 61 -11.63 -2.91 -0.87
N ARG A 62 -12.29 -4.05 -0.67
CA ARG A 62 -11.65 -5.36 -0.79
C ARG A 62 -11.02 -5.42 -2.18
N GLY A 63 -9.76 -5.81 -2.28
CA GLY A 63 -9.16 -6.07 -3.59
C GLY A 63 -9.96 -7.16 -4.30
N GLN A 64 -10.23 -7.02 -5.61
CA GLN A 64 -11.05 -7.99 -6.36
C GLN A 64 -10.55 -9.43 -6.20
N LYS A 65 -9.23 -9.63 -6.07
CA LYS A 65 -8.63 -10.95 -5.86
C LYS A 65 -8.91 -11.51 -4.46
N VAL A 66 -8.87 -10.68 -3.42
CA VAL A 66 -9.20 -11.05 -2.03
C VAL A 66 -10.66 -11.47 -1.90
N ALA A 67 -11.58 -10.73 -2.53
CA ALA A 67 -13.01 -11.07 -2.54
C ALA A 67 -13.25 -12.46 -3.15
N ARG A 68 -12.61 -12.73 -4.30
CA ARG A 68 -12.69 -14.04 -4.97
C ARG A 68 -12.15 -15.20 -4.12
N VAL A 69 -11.06 -15.00 -3.38
CA VAL A 69 -10.54 -16.01 -2.46
C VAL A 69 -11.57 -16.33 -1.36
N ILE A 70 -12.13 -15.29 -0.74
CA ILE A 70 -13.14 -15.47 0.34
C ILE A 70 -14.39 -16.18 -0.20
N GLU A 71 -14.85 -15.79 -1.39
CA GLU A 71 -16.01 -16.40 -2.06
C GLU A 71 -15.74 -17.87 -2.44
N ALA A 72 -14.53 -18.20 -2.91
CA ALA A 72 -14.17 -19.57 -3.24
C ALA A 72 -14.22 -20.51 -2.02
N PHE A 73 -13.71 -20.06 -0.86
CA PHE A 73 -13.82 -20.82 0.39
C PHE A 73 -15.22 -20.83 0.99
N GLN A 74 -16.08 -19.86 0.66
CA GLN A 74 -17.51 -19.91 1.02
C GLN A 74 -18.29 -20.93 0.19
N ALA A 75 -17.98 -21.02 -1.11
CA ALA A 75 -18.62 -21.96 -2.02
C ALA A 75 -18.18 -23.41 -1.75
N GLU A 76 -16.89 -23.61 -1.43
CA GLU A 76 -16.32 -24.94 -1.13
C GLU A 76 -15.64 -24.97 0.25
N PRO A 77 -16.41 -25.14 1.35
CA PRO A 77 -15.86 -25.17 2.72
C PRO A 77 -14.91 -26.36 3.02
N TYR A 78 -14.92 -27.38 2.15
CA TYR A 78 -14.06 -28.56 2.19
C TYR A 78 -13.13 -28.65 0.96
N GLY A 79 -13.06 -27.57 0.17
CA GLY A 79 -12.21 -27.53 -1.02
C GLY A 79 -10.73 -27.54 -0.63
N ASP A 80 -9.93 -28.27 -1.40
CA ASP A 80 -8.48 -28.28 -1.22
C ASP A 80 -7.91 -26.87 -1.47
N PRO A 81 -7.22 -26.25 -0.49
CA PRO A 81 -6.68 -24.89 -0.65
C PRO A 81 -5.74 -24.74 -1.85
N LYS A 82 -5.07 -25.83 -2.26
CA LYS A 82 -4.20 -25.86 -3.44
C LYS A 82 -4.99 -25.67 -4.73
N ARG A 83 -6.13 -26.37 -4.87
CA ARG A 83 -7.00 -26.28 -6.04
C ARG A 83 -7.61 -24.89 -6.19
N ILE A 84 -8.04 -24.29 -5.06
CA ILE A 84 -8.57 -22.92 -5.02
C ILE A 84 -7.47 -21.90 -5.41
N ALA A 85 -6.24 -22.10 -4.92
CA ALA A 85 -5.11 -21.24 -5.27
C ALA A 85 -4.79 -21.29 -6.77
N GLU A 86 -4.72 -22.48 -7.37
CA GLU A 86 -4.49 -22.68 -8.80
C GLU A 86 -5.60 -22.07 -9.65
N ALA A 87 -6.88 -22.29 -9.28
CA ALA A 87 -8.04 -21.72 -9.98
C ALA A 87 -8.04 -20.18 -9.97
N LEU A 88 -7.47 -19.55 -8.94
CA LEU A 88 -7.37 -18.11 -8.78
C LEU A 88 -6.05 -17.51 -9.30
N GLY A 89 -5.18 -18.34 -9.90
CA GLY A 89 -3.91 -17.92 -10.49
C GLY A 89 -2.85 -17.54 -9.45
N PHE A 90 -2.77 -18.30 -8.36
CA PHE A 90 -1.62 -18.31 -7.44
C PHE A 90 -0.74 -19.53 -7.74
N ALA A 91 0.57 -19.41 -7.58
CA ALA A 91 1.50 -20.51 -7.81
C ALA A 91 1.41 -21.59 -6.71
N SER A 92 0.95 -21.23 -5.51
CA SER A 92 0.77 -22.16 -4.40
C SER A 92 -0.28 -21.65 -3.41
N ALA A 93 -0.88 -22.57 -2.65
CA ALA A 93 -1.70 -22.24 -1.48
C ALA A 93 -0.94 -21.35 -0.48
N PHE A 94 0.39 -21.51 -0.39
CA PHE A 94 1.25 -20.67 0.43
C PHE A 94 1.31 -19.21 -0.06
N GLU A 95 1.45 -19.00 -1.37
CA GLU A 95 1.45 -17.66 -1.97
C GLU A 95 0.09 -16.98 -1.78
N MET A 96 -1.01 -17.74 -1.93
CA MET A 96 -2.36 -17.25 -1.64
C MET A 96 -2.50 -16.82 -0.17
N ALA A 97 -1.98 -17.61 0.78
CA ALA A 97 -2.01 -17.27 2.20
C ALA A 97 -1.19 -15.99 2.50
N GLN A 98 0.01 -15.89 1.95
CA GLN A 98 0.86 -14.70 2.08
C GLN A 98 0.20 -13.45 1.47
N TYR A 99 -0.45 -13.61 0.31
CA TYR A 99 -1.22 -12.55 -0.33
C TYR A 99 -2.37 -12.09 0.55
N MET A 100 -3.17 -13.00 1.12
CA MET A 100 -4.28 -12.67 2.00
C MET A 100 -3.79 -11.99 3.30
N GLN A 101 -2.70 -12.47 3.87
CA GLN A 101 -2.07 -11.87 5.05
C GLN A 101 -1.58 -10.44 4.78
N ALA A 102 -0.94 -10.19 3.64
CA ALA A 102 -0.53 -8.85 3.22
C ALA A 102 -1.72 -7.89 3.05
N HIS A 103 -2.91 -8.43 2.73
CA HIS A 103 -4.16 -7.67 2.63
C HIS A 103 -4.95 -7.59 3.95
N GLY A 104 -4.37 -8.07 5.06
CA GLY A 104 -4.95 -8.00 6.40
C GLY A 104 -5.99 -9.08 6.69
N TYR A 105 -5.88 -10.24 6.06
CA TYR A 105 -6.76 -11.38 6.26
C TYR A 105 -5.99 -12.59 6.79
N LEU A 106 -6.51 -13.25 7.82
CA LEU A 106 -5.93 -14.45 8.41
C LEU A 106 -6.88 -15.63 8.27
N TRP A 107 -6.33 -16.81 8.05
CA TRP A 107 -7.10 -18.05 8.01
C TRP A 107 -7.64 -18.37 9.41
N SER A 108 -8.96 -18.51 9.52
CA SER A 108 -9.61 -18.99 10.74
C SER A 108 -10.06 -20.43 10.55
N ASN A 109 -9.59 -21.33 11.40
CA ASN A 109 -9.99 -22.74 11.36
C ASN A 109 -11.47 -22.93 11.76
N THR A 110 -12.02 -22.04 12.58
CA THR A 110 -13.43 -22.08 13.00
C THR A 110 -14.37 -21.63 11.89
N ALA A 111 -13.99 -20.58 11.16
CA ALA A 111 -14.75 -20.07 10.02
C ALA A 111 -14.43 -20.79 8.70
N ARG A 112 -13.36 -21.61 8.68
CA ARG A 112 -12.75 -22.23 7.49
C ARG A 112 -12.59 -21.25 6.33
N ASN A 113 -12.25 -20.01 6.68
CA ASN A 113 -12.12 -18.92 5.73
C ASN A 113 -11.25 -17.81 6.33
N TYR A 114 -10.88 -16.87 5.48
CA TYR A 114 -10.14 -15.68 5.78
C TYR A 114 -11.00 -14.61 6.45
N VAL A 115 -10.62 -14.21 7.66
CA VAL A 115 -11.28 -13.14 8.43
C VAL A 115 -10.38 -11.91 8.45
N ALA A 116 -10.98 -10.72 8.36
CA ALA A 116 -10.24 -9.46 8.42
C ALA A 116 -9.67 -9.24 9.82
N GLN A 117 -8.38 -8.93 9.89
CA GLN A 117 -7.71 -8.60 11.14
C GLN A 117 -8.03 -7.14 11.51
N ASP A 118 -8.89 -6.95 12.51
CA ASP A 118 -9.00 -5.67 13.19
C ASP A 118 -7.74 -5.48 14.03
N ARG A 119 -6.94 -4.45 13.74
CA ARG A 119 -5.70 -4.10 14.47
C ARG A 119 -5.99 -3.46 15.83
N THR A 120 -6.94 -4.02 16.57
CA THR A 120 -7.31 -3.63 17.93
C THR A 120 -7.54 -4.90 18.73
N GLN A 121 -6.46 -5.61 19.05
CA GLN A 121 -6.24 -6.29 20.34
C GLN A 121 -4.95 -7.11 20.27
N ASP A 122 -4.18 -6.98 21.34
CA ASP A 122 -2.88 -7.58 21.60
C ASP A 122 -2.90 -9.12 21.64
N GLU A 123 -1.68 -9.63 21.56
CA GLU A 123 -1.21 -11.01 21.57
C GLU A 123 -1.98 -12.00 22.47
N VAL A 124 -2.22 -13.21 21.93
CA VAL A 124 -1.87 -14.47 22.60
C VAL A 124 -1.55 -15.53 21.54
N SER A 125 -0.30 -15.99 21.50
CA SER A 125 0.07 -17.27 20.88
C SER A 125 -0.53 -18.43 21.68
N PRO A 126 -0.80 -19.59 21.05
CA PRO A 126 -0.20 -20.79 21.60
C PRO A 126 0.53 -21.61 20.53
N SER A 127 1.73 -22.00 20.94
CA SER A 127 2.68 -22.94 20.37
C SER A 127 2.11 -24.35 20.18
N THR A 128 2.41 -24.96 19.04
CA THR A 128 2.79 -26.39 18.98
C THR A 128 3.87 -26.58 17.92
N GLU A 129 4.97 -27.18 18.35
CA GLU A 129 6.16 -27.52 17.57
C GLU A 129 5.90 -28.66 16.57
N ALA A 130 6.50 -28.58 15.38
CA ALA A 130 7.01 -29.70 14.60
C ALA A 130 7.92 -29.19 13.45
N ASP A 131 9.21 -29.11 13.78
CA ASP A 131 10.41 -29.49 13.00
C ASP A 131 10.50 -29.29 11.46
N SER A 132 11.45 -28.42 11.09
CA SER A 132 12.38 -28.40 9.92
C SER A 132 11.93 -28.13 8.48
N PRO A 133 12.80 -27.53 7.62
CA PRO A 133 13.60 -26.33 7.81
C PRO A 133 13.37 -25.26 6.73
N ARG A 134 13.68 -24.03 7.11
CA ARG A 134 13.60 -22.78 6.34
C ARG A 134 14.66 -22.73 5.22
N GLN A 135 14.30 -22.16 4.08
CA GLN A 135 15.21 -21.27 3.32
C GLN A 135 14.42 -20.08 2.76
N ALA A 136 14.39 -19.01 3.55
CA ALA A 136 14.11 -17.66 3.08
C ALA A 136 15.41 -16.87 3.26
N VAL A 137 16.07 -16.56 2.16
CA VAL A 137 17.26 -15.70 2.10
C VAL A 137 16.80 -14.25 2.25
N SER A 138 16.80 -13.78 3.48
CA SER A 138 16.84 -12.36 3.83
C SER A 138 18.30 -11.93 3.88
N ASN A 139 18.73 -11.17 2.86
CA ASN A 139 20.00 -10.44 2.88
C ASN A 139 19.82 -9.18 3.74
N GLU A 140 19.98 -9.33 5.04
CA GLU A 140 20.43 -8.26 5.93
C GLU A 140 21.68 -8.79 6.64
N GLY A 141 22.71 -7.95 6.75
CA GLY A 141 24.04 -8.34 7.22
C GLY A 141 24.04 -8.87 8.64
N GLU A 142 23.80 -10.18 8.79
CA GLU A 142 24.31 -10.95 9.90
C GLU A 142 25.84 -10.86 9.82
N SER A 143 26.44 -10.16 10.77
CA SER A 143 27.85 -10.37 11.07
C SER A 143 27.97 -11.79 11.63
N ALA A 144 27.97 -12.77 10.73
CA ALA A 144 28.36 -14.12 11.04
C ALA A 144 29.79 -14.03 11.57
N SER A 145 29.97 -14.24 12.87
CA SER A 145 31.30 -14.40 13.46
C SER A 145 31.86 -15.72 12.94
N LEU A 146 32.38 -15.69 11.72
CA LEU A 146 33.10 -16.80 11.13
C LEU A 146 34.38 -16.99 11.96
N PRO A 147 34.72 -18.23 12.34
CA PRO A 147 36.05 -18.53 12.85
C PRO A 147 37.10 -17.96 11.88
N LEU A 148 38.15 -17.32 12.41
CA LEU A 148 39.14 -16.60 11.60
C LEU A 148 39.76 -17.48 10.48
N GLY A 149 39.85 -18.79 10.72
CA GLY A 149 40.31 -19.77 9.72
C GLY A 149 39.39 -19.86 8.50
N ASP A 150 38.08 -19.98 8.71
CA ASP A 150 37.10 -20.09 7.62
C ASP A 150 36.99 -18.78 6.85
N ALA A 151 37.12 -17.64 7.55
CA ALA A 151 37.17 -16.32 6.92
C ALA A 151 38.42 -16.15 6.03
N LEU A 152 39.58 -16.67 6.45
CA LEU A 152 40.82 -16.66 5.66
C LEU A 152 40.72 -17.57 4.43
N GLU A 153 40.05 -18.72 4.55
CA GLU A 153 39.83 -19.63 3.43
C GLU A 153 38.89 -19.02 2.39
N ILE A 154 37.81 -18.38 2.83
CA ILE A 154 36.89 -17.63 1.97
C ILE A 154 37.62 -16.45 1.30
N LEU A 155 38.44 -15.69 2.04
CA LEU A 155 39.26 -14.63 1.44
C LEU A 155 40.22 -15.19 0.38
N GLY A 156 40.87 -16.31 0.67
CA GLY A 156 41.77 -16.99 -0.28
C GLY A 156 41.03 -17.45 -1.55
N MET A 157 39.81 -17.95 -1.41
CA MET A 157 38.95 -18.34 -2.52
C MET A 157 38.51 -17.13 -3.37
N LEU A 158 38.14 -16.02 -2.73
CA LEU A 158 37.80 -14.76 -3.40
C LEU A 158 38.99 -14.20 -4.18
N VAL A 159 40.19 -14.21 -3.60
CA VAL A 159 41.41 -13.75 -4.27
C VAL A 159 41.76 -14.65 -5.46
N LYS A 160 41.67 -15.97 -5.32
CA LYS A 160 41.89 -16.93 -6.43
C LYS A 160 40.95 -16.70 -7.61
N HIS A 161 39.71 -16.28 -7.34
CA HIS A 161 38.70 -16.02 -8.37
C HIS A 161 38.54 -14.55 -8.74
N ARG A 162 39.48 -13.68 -8.34
CA ARG A 162 39.45 -12.24 -8.60
C ARG A 162 39.10 -11.87 -10.04
N ALA A 163 39.79 -12.44 -11.03
CA ALA A 163 39.55 -12.09 -12.45
C ALA A 163 38.15 -12.50 -12.95
N LYS A 164 37.57 -13.57 -12.38
CA LYS A 164 36.20 -14.02 -12.69
C LYS A 164 35.18 -13.11 -12.01
N LEU A 165 35.46 -12.69 -10.78
CA LEU A 165 34.65 -11.72 -10.05
C LEU A 165 34.68 -10.34 -10.72
N GLU A 166 35.85 -9.86 -11.12
CA GLU A 166 36.02 -8.62 -11.89
C GLU A 166 35.25 -8.69 -13.21
N ARG A 167 35.31 -9.81 -13.95
CA ARG A 167 34.46 -9.99 -15.12
C ARG A 167 32.97 -9.94 -14.75
N LEU A 168 32.52 -10.69 -13.76
CA LEU A 168 31.10 -10.70 -13.38
C LEU A 168 30.61 -9.30 -12.99
N LEU A 169 31.40 -8.54 -12.22
CA LEU A 169 31.12 -7.16 -11.86
C LEU A 169 31.12 -6.25 -13.09
N LEU A 170 32.13 -6.31 -13.97
CA LEU A 170 32.18 -5.51 -15.20
C LEU A 170 31.02 -5.80 -16.16
N HIS A 171 30.53 -7.05 -16.22
CA HIS A 171 29.36 -7.43 -17.02
C HIS A 171 28.04 -7.00 -16.37
N THR A 172 27.99 -6.76 -15.05
CA THR A 172 26.82 -6.12 -14.43
C THR A 172 26.75 -4.64 -14.80
N GLU A 173 27.90 -3.97 -14.98
CA GLU A 173 27.96 -2.55 -15.35
C GLU A 173 27.66 -2.32 -16.83
N GLN A 174 28.07 -3.24 -17.72
CA GLN A 174 27.80 -3.13 -19.17
C GLN A 174 26.32 -3.32 -19.55
N GLY A 175 25.50 -3.85 -18.64
CA GLY A 175 24.04 -3.88 -18.75
C GLY A 175 23.33 -2.86 -17.86
N ALA A 176 24.06 -2.18 -16.97
CA ALA A 176 23.54 -1.10 -16.16
C ALA A 176 23.54 0.16 -17.02
N THR A 177 22.43 0.36 -17.73
CA THR A 177 22.13 1.67 -18.29
C THR A 177 22.25 2.68 -17.15
N ASP A 178 22.93 3.80 -17.40
CA ASP A 178 23.37 4.86 -16.46
C ASP A 178 22.21 5.62 -15.78
N VAL A 179 21.09 4.93 -15.53
CA VAL A 179 19.88 5.47 -14.96
C VAL A 179 20.05 5.51 -13.43
N PRO A 180 20.06 6.70 -12.81
CA PRO A 180 20.27 6.84 -11.39
C PRO A 180 19.11 6.21 -10.60
N ARG A 181 19.44 5.33 -9.67
CA ARG A 181 18.49 4.71 -8.73
C ARG A 181 18.40 5.56 -7.47
N TYR A 182 17.25 6.18 -7.26
CA TYR A 182 16.97 6.95 -6.06
C TYR A 182 16.21 6.10 -5.05
N THR A 183 16.57 6.17 -3.77
CA THR A 183 15.80 5.56 -2.68
C THR A 183 15.30 6.67 -1.75
N ILE A 184 14.04 7.06 -1.91
CA ILE A 184 13.41 8.05 -1.02
C ILE A 184 12.88 7.33 0.23
N PRO A 185 13.34 7.69 1.44
CA PRO A 185 12.80 7.12 2.67
C PRO A 185 11.36 7.60 2.93
N GLY A 186 10.49 6.71 3.41
CA GLY A 186 9.14 7.06 3.86
C GLY A 186 8.05 6.07 3.43
N LEU A 187 6.81 6.41 3.76
CA LEU A 187 5.63 5.62 3.41
C LEU A 187 5.28 5.83 1.93
N SER A 188 5.11 4.73 1.21
CA SER A 188 4.69 4.78 -0.20
C SER A 188 3.19 5.06 -0.29
N VAL A 189 2.81 6.09 -1.05
CA VAL A 189 1.41 6.43 -1.33
C VAL A 189 1.08 6.05 -2.77
N VAL A 190 -0.03 5.34 -2.98
CA VAL A 190 -0.50 4.97 -4.32
C VAL A 190 -1.20 6.17 -4.95
N LYS A 191 -0.78 6.54 -6.16
CA LYS A 191 -1.43 7.56 -7.00
C LYS A 191 -1.80 6.96 -8.36
N SER A 192 -3.03 7.18 -8.81
CA SER A 192 -3.50 6.81 -10.15
C SER A 192 -3.20 7.95 -11.13
N LEU A 193 -2.48 7.65 -12.21
CA LEU A 193 -2.10 8.60 -13.26
C LEU A 193 -2.64 8.13 -14.61
N HIS A 194 -3.13 9.06 -15.43
CA HIS A 194 -3.49 8.77 -16.82
C HIS A 194 -2.24 8.97 -17.68
N ILE A 195 -1.88 7.95 -18.45
CA ILE A 195 -0.69 7.94 -19.32
C ILE A 195 -1.15 7.49 -20.71
N SER A 196 -0.54 8.02 -21.77
CA SER A 196 -0.83 7.57 -23.14
C SER A 196 -0.41 6.12 -23.35
N VAL A 197 -1.12 5.42 -24.25
CA VAL A 197 -0.84 4.01 -24.57
C VAL A 197 0.59 3.82 -25.11
N GLU A 198 1.09 4.78 -25.87
CA GLU A 198 2.45 4.76 -26.42
C GLU A 198 3.51 4.87 -25.33
N LEU A 199 3.29 5.74 -24.34
CA LEU A 199 4.21 5.91 -23.22
C LEU A 199 4.21 4.68 -22.31
N ASP A 200 3.06 4.03 -22.09
CA ASP A 200 3.00 2.74 -21.37
C ASP A 200 3.82 1.65 -22.09
N ARG A 201 3.72 1.57 -23.41
CA ARG A 201 4.53 0.62 -24.21
C ARG A 201 6.02 0.91 -24.08
N LEU A 202 6.41 2.18 -24.14
CA LEU A 202 7.80 2.60 -23.97
C LEU A 202 8.31 2.37 -22.55
N LEU A 203 7.47 2.54 -21.54
CA LEU A 203 7.82 2.29 -20.14
C LEU A 203 8.04 0.79 -19.89
N ARG A 204 7.26 -0.09 -20.52
CA ARG A 204 7.47 -1.55 -20.49
C ARG A 204 8.78 -1.96 -21.13
N SER A 205 9.10 -1.43 -22.31
CA SER A 205 10.36 -1.74 -22.98
C SER A 205 11.57 -1.20 -22.19
N ALA A 206 11.46 0.02 -21.66
CA ALA A 206 12.48 0.61 -20.78
C ALA A 206 12.69 -0.21 -19.49
N SER A 207 11.62 -0.70 -18.88
CA SER A 207 11.69 -1.57 -17.69
C SER A 207 12.48 -2.86 -17.95
N GLN A 208 12.29 -3.47 -19.12
CA GLN A 208 13.05 -4.67 -19.53
C GLN A 208 14.51 -4.34 -19.86
N ALA A 209 14.75 -3.24 -20.57
CA ALA A 209 16.09 -2.81 -20.97
C ALA A 209 16.96 -2.45 -19.75
N TRP A 210 16.41 -1.68 -18.81
CA TRP A 210 17.14 -1.13 -17.67
C TRP A 210 17.10 -2.01 -16.41
N ARG A 211 16.36 -3.13 -16.45
CA ARG A 211 16.14 -4.02 -15.30
C ARG A 211 15.68 -3.22 -14.07
N MET A 212 14.75 -2.30 -14.29
CA MET A 212 14.16 -1.43 -13.27
C MET A 212 12.65 -1.62 -13.26
N SER A 213 12.03 -1.52 -12.10
CA SER A 213 10.57 -1.51 -12.04
C SER A 213 10.03 -0.23 -12.69
N GLN A 214 8.84 -0.30 -13.31
CA GLN A 214 8.21 0.90 -13.88
C GLN A 214 8.02 2.02 -12.85
N ARG A 215 7.79 1.62 -11.59
CA ARG A 215 7.74 2.52 -10.45
C ARG A 215 9.07 3.26 -10.25
N GLU A 216 10.20 2.55 -10.19
CA GLU A 216 11.52 3.16 -10.03
C GLU A 216 11.85 4.12 -11.17
N ILE A 217 11.49 3.77 -12.41
CA ILE A 217 11.69 4.62 -13.58
C ILE A 217 10.89 5.93 -13.44
N LEU A 218 9.62 5.83 -13.04
CA LEU A 218 8.77 7.01 -12.83
C LEU A 218 9.26 7.85 -11.65
N GLU A 219 9.69 7.23 -10.55
CA GLU A 219 10.27 7.94 -9.40
C GLU A 219 11.54 8.69 -9.81
N ALA A 220 12.45 8.06 -10.54
CA ALA A 220 13.65 8.72 -11.06
C ALA A 220 13.30 9.89 -11.99
N ALA A 221 12.36 9.70 -12.92
CA ALA A 221 11.90 10.75 -13.82
C ALA A 221 11.29 11.94 -13.06
N VAL A 222 10.47 11.69 -12.04
CA VAL A 222 9.89 12.75 -11.20
C VAL A 222 10.97 13.49 -10.42
N ILE A 223 11.95 12.79 -9.85
CA ILE A 223 13.06 13.40 -9.12
C ILE A 223 13.89 14.30 -10.03
N GLU A 224 14.24 13.83 -11.23
CA GLU A 224 14.98 14.64 -12.20
C GLU A 224 14.18 15.84 -12.69
N PHE A 225 12.89 15.66 -12.93
CA PHE A 225 11.99 16.76 -13.30
C PHE A 225 11.97 17.82 -12.20
N LEU A 226 11.76 17.43 -10.94
CA LEU A 226 11.74 18.36 -9.82
C LEU A 226 13.09 19.05 -9.60
N ARG A 227 14.21 18.36 -9.81
CA ARG A 227 15.56 18.95 -9.77
C ARG A 227 15.69 20.06 -10.82
N LYS A 228 15.28 19.81 -12.07
CA LYS A 228 15.31 20.81 -13.15
C LYS A 228 14.43 22.03 -12.87
N HIS A 229 13.39 21.88 -12.06
CA HIS A 229 12.44 22.93 -11.71
C HIS A 229 12.67 23.58 -10.34
N GLY A 230 13.89 23.47 -9.78
CA GLY A 230 14.30 24.25 -8.61
C GLY A 230 14.03 23.61 -7.24
N TYR A 231 13.64 22.34 -7.19
CA TYR A 231 13.44 21.61 -5.93
C TYR A 231 14.71 20.85 -5.46
N ASP A 232 15.88 21.19 -5.98
CA ASP A 232 17.12 20.42 -5.74
C ASP A 232 17.52 20.42 -4.25
N GLU A 233 17.39 21.55 -3.54
CA GLU A 233 17.70 21.63 -2.10
C GLU A 233 16.79 20.72 -1.25
N VAL A 234 15.51 20.65 -1.60
CA VAL A 234 14.52 19.80 -0.91
C VAL A 234 14.80 18.32 -1.20
N LEU A 235 15.09 17.99 -2.46
CA LEU A 235 15.47 16.64 -2.86
C LEU A 235 16.79 16.19 -2.23
N HIS A 236 17.78 17.07 -2.17
CA HIS A 236 19.05 16.78 -1.52
C HIS A 236 18.84 16.43 -0.05
N ARG A 237 18.01 17.21 0.67
CA ARG A 237 17.64 16.94 2.07
C ARG A 237 16.90 15.60 2.22
N LEU A 238 15.95 15.31 1.34
CA LEU A 238 15.18 14.05 1.36
C LEU A 238 16.06 12.82 1.09
N LEU A 239 17.05 12.94 0.20
CA LEU A 239 17.97 11.86 -0.15
C LEU A 239 19.08 11.66 0.91
N THR A 240 19.49 12.72 1.63
CA THR A 240 20.54 12.63 2.66
C THR A 240 20.05 12.35 4.08
N GLY A 241 18.74 12.38 4.34
CA GLY A 241 18.13 12.22 5.68
C GLY A 241 18.51 10.95 6.47
N ARG A 242 19.10 9.92 5.85
CA ARG A 242 19.63 8.73 6.58
C ARG A 242 20.78 9.02 7.54
N LYS A 243 21.56 10.09 7.38
CA LYS A 243 22.80 10.26 8.15
C LYS A 243 22.62 10.72 9.59
N GLN A 244 21.47 11.31 9.96
CA GLN A 244 21.32 11.95 11.27
C GLN A 244 20.61 11.10 12.34
N GLU A 245 19.80 10.11 11.95
CA GLU A 245 19.03 9.33 12.94
C GLU A 245 19.81 8.17 13.60
N ARG A 246 21.07 7.92 13.19
CA ARG A 246 21.92 6.87 13.79
C ARG A 246 22.97 7.39 14.78
N THR A 247 23.00 8.69 15.03
CA THR A 247 23.94 9.32 15.98
C THR A 247 23.16 10.17 16.97
N SER A 248 22.36 9.54 17.82
CA SER A 248 21.82 10.12 19.06
C SER A 248 21.54 9.00 20.04
#